data_AF-A0AAW9J6K7-F1
#
_entry.id   AF-A0AAW9J6K7-F1
#
_cell.length_a   1.000
_cell.length_b   1.000
_cell.length_c   1.000
_cell.angle_alpha   90.00
_cell.angle_beta   90.00
_cell.angle_gamma   90.00
#
_symmetry.space_group_name_H-M   'P 1'
#
loop_
_entity.id
_entity.type
_entity.pdbx_description
1 polymer ?
#
loop_
_entity_poly.entity_id
_entity_poly.type
_entity_poly.pdbx_seq_one_letter_code
_entity_poly.pdbx_strand_id
1 'polypeptide(L)'
;MAVETTMEKIVALCKSRGFVFPGSEIYGGLANSWDYGPLGVEFKNNVKKAWWKKFVQESPYNVGVDCAILMNPEVWVASGHVGGFSDPLMDCKECKARFRADKIVEDHMTENGAE
;
A
#
# COMPACT_ATOMS: atom_id res chain seq x y z
N MET A 1 19.65 -8.07 -26.58
CA MET A 1 18.28 -7.50 -26.53
C MET A 1 17.95 -7.28 -25.07
N ALA A 2 17.59 -6.06 -24.66
CA ALA A 2 17.19 -5.80 -23.29
C ALA A 2 15.90 -6.59 -23.01
N VAL A 3 15.90 -7.43 -21.98
CA VAL A 3 14.69 -8.12 -21.55
C VAL A 3 13.74 -7.04 -21.03
N GLU A 4 12.57 -6.91 -21.67
CA GLU A 4 11.54 -6.00 -21.21
C GLU A 4 11.07 -6.41 -19.80
N THR A 5 11.24 -5.52 -18.84
CA THR A 5 10.84 -5.76 -17.44
C THR A 5 9.38 -5.39 -17.27
N THR A 6 8.51 -6.41 -17.25
CA THR A 6 7.08 -6.23 -16.97
C THR A 6 6.79 -6.41 -15.48
N MET A 7 5.64 -5.95 -15.02
CA MET A 7 5.27 -6.07 -13.61
C MET A 7 5.08 -7.53 -13.19
N GLU A 8 4.55 -8.38 -14.08
CA GLU A 8 4.40 -9.82 -13.85
C GLU A 8 5.76 -10.48 -13.58
N LYS A 9 6.81 -10.07 -14.30
CA LYS A 9 8.17 -10.58 -14.09
C LYS A 9 8.72 -10.18 -12.72
N ILE A 10 8.47 -8.95 -12.27
CA ILE A 10 8.90 -8.47 -10.95
C ILE A 10 8.15 -9.23 -9.85
N VAL A 11 6.83 -9.37 -9.97
CA VAL A 11 6.00 -10.10 -9.00
C VAL A 11 6.45 -11.57 -8.90
N ALA A 12 6.68 -12.22 -10.05
CA ALA A 12 7.19 -13.60 -10.09
C ALA A 12 8.57 -13.73 -9.44
N LEU A 13 9.47 -12.76 -9.64
CA LEU A 13 10.77 -12.74 -8.98
C LEU A 13 10.63 -12.58 -7.46
N CYS A 14 9.81 -11.62 -7.01
CA CYS A 14 9.57 -11.37 -5.60
C CYS A 14 9.05 -12.63 -4.89
N LYS A 15 8.10 -13.33 -5.50
CA LYS A 15 7.55 -14.59 -4.97
C LYS A 15 8.59 -15.70 -4.97
N SER A 16 9.27 -15.93 -6.10
CA SER A 16 10.24 -17.04 -6.24
C SER A 16 11.51 -16.87 -5.40
N ARG A 17 11.88 -15.64 -5.03
CA ARG A 17 13.09 -15.34 -4.25
C ARG A 17 12.83 -15.06 -2.77
N GLY A 18 11.58 -15.09 -2.32
CA GLY A 18 11.25 -14.86 -0.91
C GLY A 18 11.34 -13.39 -0.48
N PHE A 19 10.91 -12.48 -1.35
CA PHE A 19 10.71 -11.06 -0.99
C PHE A 19 9.30 -10.81 -0.47
N VAL A 20 8.28 -11.07 -1.29
CA VAL A 20 6.88 -10.73 -0.98
C VAL A 20 5.96 -11.87 -1.40
N PHE A 21 5.04 -12.24 -0.53
CA PHE A 21 3.99 -13.23 -0.75
C PHE A 21 2.61 -12.58 -0.54
N PRO A 22 1.56 -13.01 -1.28
CA PRO A 22 0.19 -12.68 -0.93
C PRO A 22 -0.13 -13.13 0.50
N GLY A 23 -0.76 -12.27 1.30
CA GLY A 23 -1.12 -12.63 2.67
C GLY A 23 -2.15 -13.76 2.67
N SER A 24 -1.99 -14.73 3.58
CA SER A 24 -2.87 -15.92 3.67
C SER A 24 -2.97 -16.73 2.37
N GLU A 25 -1.88 -16.82 1.60
CA GLU A 25 -1.86 -17.44 0.26
C GLU A 25 -2.51 -18.83 0.21
N ILE A 26 -2.19 -19.72 1.16
CA ILE A 26 -2.72 -21.10 1.18
C ILE A 26 -4.22 -21.19 1.47
N TYR A 27 -4.86 -20.08 1.87
CA TYR A 27 -6.29 -19.98 2.15
C TYR A 27 -7.04 -19.14 1.10
N GLY A 28 -6.45 -18.93 -0.08
CA GLY A 28 -7.06 -18.16 -1.16
C GLY A 28 -6.66 -16.68 -1.19
N GLY A 29 -5.76 -16.26 -0.29
CA GLY A 29 -5.26 -14.90 -0.22
C GLY A 29 -6.21 -13.94 0.49
N LEU A 30 -5.65 -12.87 1.06
CA LEU A 30 -6.41 -11.75 1.59
C LEU A 30 -6.00 -10.49 0.81
N ALA A 31 -6.97 -9.92 0.09
CA ALA A 31 -6.76 -8.72 -0.70
C ALA A 31 -6.14 -7.60 0.15
N ASN A 32 -5.19 -6.87 -0.44
CA ASN A 32 -4.46 -5.78 0.21
C ASN A 32 -3.60 -6.19 1.43
N SER A 33 -3.23 -7.47 1.53
CA SER A 33 -2.29 -7.96 2.55
C SER A 33 -1.15 -8.75 1.92
N TRP A 34 0.05 -8.62 2.49
CA TRP A 34 1.25 -9.28 2.01
C TRP A 34 2.19 -9.64 3.15
N ASP A 35 2.84 -10.79 3.01
CA ASP A 35 3.88 -11.28 3.92
C ASP A 35 5.26 -11.04 3.32
N TYR A 36 6.18 -10.53 4.13
CA TYR A 36 7.58 -10.34 3.73
C TYR A 36 8.38 -11.60 4.05
N GLY A 37 8.96 -12.22 3.02
CA GLY A 37 9.85 -13.37 3.18
C GLY A 37 11.23 -13.01 3.71
N PRO A 38 12.17 -13.97 3.80
CA PRO A 38 13.48 -13.76 4.39
C PRO A 38 14.30 -12.62 3.76
N LEU A 39 14.31 -12.50 2.43
CA LEU A 39 14.99 -11.38 1.77
C LEU A 39 14.17 -10.09 1.85
N GLY A 40 12.85 -10.21 1.84
CA GLY A 40 11.94 -9.06 1.92
C GLY A 40 12.01 -8.34 3.26
N VAL A 41 12.11 -9.07 4.38
CA VAL A 41 12.20 -8.47 5.71
C VAL A 41 13.53 -7.74 5.89
N GLU A 42 14.64 -8.31 5.43
CA GLU A 42 15.95 -7.65 5.46
C GLU A 42 15.98 -6.42 4.58
N PHE A 43 15.46 -6.51 3.35
CA PHE A 43 15.35 -5.37 2.45
C PHE A 43 14.52 -4.24 3.07
N LYS A 44 13.30 -4.55 3.57
CA LYS A 44 12.42 -3.58 4.23
C LYS A 44 13.11 -2.93 5.43
N ASN A 45 13.79 -3.71 6.27
CA ASN A 45 14.48 -3.21 7.45
C ASN A 45 15.66 -2.30 7.08
N ASN A 46 16.41 -2.62 6.01
CA ASN A 46 17.50 -1.77 5.53
C ASN A 46 16.98 -0.43 4.99
N VAL A 47 15.88 -0.42 4.26
CA VAL A 47 15.22 0.82 3.81
C VAL A 47 14.77 1.66 5.01
N LYS A 48 14.10 1.06 6.00
CA LYS A 48 13.68 1.75 7.22
C LYS A 48 14.87 2.36 7.98
N LYS A 49 15.96 1.60 8.15
CA LYS A 49 17.19 2.08 8.82
C LYS A 49 17.84 3.24 8.07
N ALA A 50 17.95 3.14 6.75
CA ALA A 50 18.52 4.20 5.92
C ALA A 50 17.70 5.50 6.03
N TRP A 51 16.37 5.38 5.95
CA TRP A 51 15.47 6.53 6.13
C TRP A 51 15.60 7.14 7.53
N TRP A 52 15.58 6.31 8.57
CA TRP A 52 15.68 6.77 9.97
C TRP A 52 17.00 7.50 10.24
N LYS A 53 18.11 6.95 9.75
CA LYS A 53 19.42 7.60 9.85
C LYS A 53 19.38 8.98 9.19
N LYS A 54 18.89 9.05 7.94
CA LYS A 54 18.94 10.27 7.14
C LYS A 54 18.04 11.37 7.68
N PHE A 55 16.80 11.05 8.01
CA PHE A 55 15.79 12.06 8.32
C PHE A 55 15.63 12.31 9.81
N VAL A 56 15.94 11.34 10.67
CA VAL A 56 15.81 11.51 12.12
C VAL A 56 17.17 11.77 12.75
N GLN A 57 18.13 10.85 12.63
CA GLN A 57 19.40 10.93 13.38
C GLN A 57 20.36 12.02 12.88
N GLU A 58 20.40 12.28 11.57
CA GLU A 58 21.24 13.32 10.97
C GLU A 58 20.64 14.73 11.08
N SER A 59 19.40 14.88 11.55
CA SER A 59 18.74 16.17 11.76
C SER A 59 18.82 16.58 13.24
N PRO A 60 19.35 17.76 13.58
CA PRO A 60 19.39 18.23 14.97
C PRO A 60 18.00 18.61 15.53
N TYR A 61 16.97 18.64 14.68
CA TYR A 61 15.62 19.10 15.05
C TYR A 61 14.59 17.98 15.14
N ASN A 62 14.93 16.75 14.74
CA ASN A 62 13.98 15.65 14.68
C ASN A 62 14.20 14.66 15.83
N VAL A 63 13.09 14.16 16.38
CA VAL A 63 13.10 13.19 17.47
C VAL A 63 12.21 12.01 17.09
N GLY A 64 12.71 10.80 17.36
CA GLY A 64 11.94 9.58 17.14
C GLY A 64 10.89 9.36 18.22
N VAL A 65 9.69 8.92 17.82
CA VAL A 65 8.63 8.48 18.73
C VAL A 65 8.00 7.21 18.16
N ASP A 66 7.56 6.31 19.04
CA ASP A 66 6.80 5.11 18.68
C ASP A 66 5.46 5.13 19.43
N CYS A 67 4.36 5.23 18.67
CA CYS A 67 3.02 5.45 19.18
C CYS A 67 2.15 4.19 19.04
N ALA A 68 1.17 4.06 19.92
CA ALA A 68 0.20 2.97 19.83
C ALA A 68 -0.68 3.09 18.56
N ILE A 69 -0.95 1.95 17.91
CA ILE A 69 -1.84 1.87 16.73
C ILE A 69 -3.30 2.08 17.14
N LEU A 70 -3.71 1.53 18.28
CA LEU A 70 -5.06 1.71 18.81
C LEU A 70 -5.13 3.03 19.58
N MET A 71 -6.06 3.89 19.19
CA MET A 71 -6.21 5.26 19.73
C MET A 71 -7.65 5.51 20.19
N ASN A 72 -7.82 6.49 21.09
CA ASN A 72 -9.14 6.94 21.51
C ASN A 72 -9.92 7.53 20.30
N PRO A 73 -11.21 7.16 20.11
CA PRO A 73 -12.06 7.67 19.04
C PRO A 73 -12.03 9.19 18.83
N GLU A 74 -11.97 9.97 19.91
CA GLU A 74 -11.97 11.44 19.86
C GLU A 74 -10.79 12.02 19.07
N VAL A 75 -9.66 11.31 18.99
CA VAL A 75 -8.50 11.73 18.18
C VAL A 75 -8.85 11.73 16.68
N TRP A 76 -9.61 10.73 16.23
CA TRP A 76 -10.03 10.63 14.82
C TRP A 76 -11.10 11.66 14.46
N VAL A 77 -11.95 12.03 15.42
CA VAL A 77 -12.92 13.11 15.27
C VAL A 77 -12.19 14.45 15.19
N ALA A 78 -11.32 14.75 16.16
CA ALA A 78 -10.59 16.02 16.23
C ALA A 78 -9.67 16.25 15.02
N SER A 79 -9.05 15.19 14.49
CA SER A 79 -8.23 15.27 13.27
C SER A 79 -9.04 15.30 11.97
N GLY A 80 -10.37 15.14 12.04
CA GLY A 80 -11.27 15.15 10.88
C GLY A 80 -11.31 13.85 10.08
N HIS A 81 -10.56 12.81 10.46
CA HIS A 81 -10.54 11.54 9.73
C HIS A 81 -11.92 10.88 9.65
N VAL A 82 -12.73 10.98 10.71
CA VAL A 82 -14.09 10.40 10.72
C VAL A 82 -14.99 11.01 9.64
N GLY A 83 -14.84 12.30 9.35
CA GLY A 83 -15.67 13.00 8.36
C GLY A 83 -15.05 13.09 6.96
N GLY A 84 -13.73 13.06 6.86
CA GLY A 84 -13.00 13.39 5.63
C GLY A 84 -12.21 12.25 4.99
N PHE A 85 -11.94 11.16 5.71
CA PHE A 85 -11.11 10.06 5.19
C PHE A 85 -11.98 8.95 4.57
N SER A 86 -12.61 9.26 3.44
CA SER A 86 -13.47 8.33 2.70
C SER A 86 -13.34 8.50 1.20
N ASP A 87 -13.29 7.40 0.46
CA ASP A 87 -13.35 7.40 -1.00
C ASP A 87 -14.81 7.24 -1.48
N PRO A 88 -15.22 7.92 -2.58
CA PRO A 88 -16.55 7.73 -3.16
C PRO A 88 -16.67 6.32 -3.77
N LEU A 89 -17.65 5.55 -3.32
CA LEU A 89 -17.90 4.19 -3.78
C LEU A 89 -19.19 4.09 -4.58
N MET A 90 -19.18 3.26 -5.62
CA MET A 90 -20.33 2.94 -6.46
C MET A 90 -20.59 1.43 -6.44
N ASP A 91 -21.84 1.05 -6.17
CA ASP A 91 -22.28 -0.35 -6.13
C ASP A 91 -23.01 -0.71 -7.43
N CYS A 92 -22.53 -1.73 -8.13
CA CYS A 92 -23.24 -2.28 -9.28
C CYS A 92 -24.33 -3.26 -8.79
N LYS A 93 -25.60 -2.93 -9.05
CA LYS A 93 -26.74 -3.74 -8.59
C LYS A 93 -26.83 -5.12 -9.25
N GLU A 94 -26.24 -5.28 -10.43
CA GLU A 94 -26.26 -6.53 -11.20
C GLU A 94 -25.16 -7.50 -10.75
N CYS A 95 -23.89 -7.08 -10.80
CA CYS A 95 -22.76 -7.94 -10.43
C CYS A 95 -22.42 -7.93 -8.93
N LYS A 96 -23.09 -7.08 -8.13
CA LYS A 96 -22.87 -6.92 -6.68
C LYS A 96 -21.45 -6.51 -6.29
N ALA A 97 -20.65 -6.07 -7.25
CA ALA A 97 -19.32 -5.55 -7.00
C ALA A 97 -19.38 -4.06 -6.61
N ARG A 98 -18.37 -3.65 -5.84
CA ARG A 98 -18.17 -2.28 -5.37
C ARG A 98 -16.91 -1.72 -6.00
N PHE A 99 -17.03 -0.53 -6.55
CA PHE A 99 -15.97 0.16 -7.26
C PHE A 99 -15.73 1.53 -6.65
N ARG A 100 -14.50 2.05 -6.75
CA ARG A 100 -14.30 3.47 -6.47
C ARG A 100 -14.75 4.29 -7.67
N ALA A 101 -15.58 5.29 -7.41
CA ALA A 101 -16.22 6.08 -8.46
C ALA A 101 -15.21 6.95 -9.21
N ASP A 102 -14.22 7.50 -8.51
CA ASP A 102 -13.13 8.27 -9.08
C ASP A 102 -12.32 7.46 -10.09
N LYS A 103 -12.00 6.21 -9.75
CA LYS A 103 -11.24 5.31 -10.61
C LYS A 103 -11.96 4.98 -11.90
N ILE A 104 -13.28 4.77 -11.86
CA ILE A 104 -14.08 4.53 -13.08
C ILE A 104 -13.98 5.73 -14.03
N VAL A 105 -14.04 6.95 -13.48
CA VAL A 105 -13.94 8.18 -14.28
C VAL A 105 -12.53 8.34 -14.83
N GLU A 106 -11.50 8.12 -14.02
CA GLU A 106 -10.08 8.17 -14.41
C GLU A 106 -9.75 7.17 -15.52
N ASP A 107 -10.19 5.90 -15.37
CA ASP A 107 -10.00 4.85 -16.37
C ASP A 107 -10.68 5.25 -17.69
N HIS A 108 -11.92 5.75 -17.65
CA HIS A 108 -12.64 6.23 -18.84
C HIS A 108 -11.95 7.44 -19.49
N MET A 109 -11.45 8.41 -18.72
CA MET A 109 -10.73 9.56 -19.26
C MET A 109 -9.44 9.12 -19.96
N THR A 110 -8.68 8.25 -19.31
CA THR A 110 -7.43 7.68 -19.84
C THR A 110 -7.66 6.93 -21.15
N GLU A 111 -8.69 6.07 -21.20
CA GLU A 111 -9.05 5.33 -22.42
C GLU A 111 -9.48 6.25 -23.58
N ASN A 112 -10.06 7.41 -23.27
CA ASN A 112 -10.50 8.40 -24.26
C ASN A 112 -9.45 9.49 -24.54
N GLY A 113 -8.23 9.35 -24.04
CA GLY A 113 -7.11 10.26 -24.33
C GLY A 113 -7.21 11.62 -23.65
N ALA A 114 -8.02 11.75 -22.60
CA ALA A 114 -8.02 12.90 -21.70
C ALA A 114 -7.20 12.53 -20.45
N GLU A 115 -6.21 13.36 -20.10
CA GLU A 115 -5.43 13.22 -18.87
C GLU A 115 -6.26 13.56 -17.63
#